data_AF-A0A653TXB7-F1
#
_entry.id   AF-A0A653TXB7-F1
#
_cell.length_a   1.000
_cell.length_b   1.000
_cell.length_c   1.000
_cell.angle_alpha   90.00
_cell.angle_beta   90.00
_cell.angle_gamma   90.00
#
_symmetry.space_group_name_H-M   'P 1'
#
loop_
_entity.id
_entity.type
_entity.pdbx_description
1 polymer ?
#
loop_
_entity_poly.entity_id
_entity_poly.type
_entity_poly.pdbx_seq_one_letter_code
_entity_poly.pdbx_strand_id
1 'polypeptide(L)'
;MYTAELIKGKTYAVMGHVFLLNQEKEIEKKVFQYLNGNEFFDCKQLDVPADDPKTDDQPKEDDKSVKEEEEPKEAEEEPQQEQKIYTETELKDMKKDGQEAVIVDLGGDPSEFKNEGERIAFILEHQQQQEKTGE
;
A
#
# COMPACT_ATOMS: atom_id res chain seq x y z
N MET A 1 14.12 -6.10 15.76
CA MET A 1 13.54 -5.90 14.43
C MET A 1 14.49 -5.11 13.54
N TYR A 2 14.13 -4.84 12.29
CA TYR A 2 14.86 -3.93 11.40
C TYR A 2 13.90 -2.83 10.95
N THR A 3 14.36 -1.59 10.86
CA THR A 3 13.59 -0.47 10.31
C THR A 3 14.35 0.22 9.18
N ALA A 4 13.62 0.87 8.28
CA ALA A 4 14.20 1.84 7.35
C ALA A 4 13.28 3.04 7.19
N GLU A 5 13.90 4.21 7.08
CA GLU A 5 13.26 5.51 6.83
C GLU A 5 13.72 6.04 5.47
N LEU A 6 12.78 6.47 4.62
CA LEU A 6 13.11 7.11 3.34
C LEU A 6 13.50 8.58 3.58
N ILE A 7 14.80 8.86 3.63
CA ILE A 7 15.34 10.21 3.85
C ILE A 7 15.47 11.05 2.56
N LYS A 8 15.26 10.43 1.38
CA LYS A 8 15.45 11.07 0.07
C LYS A 8 14.43 10.57 -0.95
N GLY A 9 13.92 11.46 -1.81
CA GLY A 9 12.92 11.12 -2.83
C GLY A 9 11.52 11.65 -2.49
N LYS A 10 10.48 10.84 -2.72
CA LYS A 10 9.08 11.12 -2.34
C LYS A 10 8.38 9.85 -1.83
N THR A 11 8.42 8.83 -2.69
CA THR A 11 7.94 7.47 -2.45
C THR A 11 8.97 6.51 -3.04
N TYR A 12 9.15 5.35 -2.44
CA TYR A 12 10.02 4.29 -2.96
C TYR A 12 9.42 2.93 -2.58
N ALA A 13 9.27 2.02 -3.54
CA ALA A 13 8.73 0.68 -3.31
C ALA A 13 9.82 -0.36 -3.56
N VAL A 14 9.97 -1.33 -2.64
CA VAL A 14 10.95 -2.42 -2.76
C VAL A 14 10.52 -3.64 -1.97
N MET A 15 10.59 -4.83 -2.57
CA MET A 15 10.18 -6.11 -1.96
C MET A 15 8.77 -6.04 -1.30
N GLY A 16 7.81 -5.38 -1.94
CA GLY A 16 6.45 -5.17 -1.41
C GLY A 16 6.32 -4.11 -0.30
N HIS A 17 7.42 -3.55 0.21
CA HIS A 17 7.38 -2.44 1.16
C HIS A 17 7.41 -1.09 0.43
N VAL A 18 6.32 -0.33 0.54
CA VAL A 18 6.25 1.08 0.15
C VAL A 18 6.74 1.96 1.31
N PHE A 19 7.69 2.85 1.03
CA PHE A 19 8.19 3.86 1.96
C PHE A 19 7.86 5.25 1.46
N LEU A 20 7.50 6.15 2.39
CA LEU A 20 7.20 7.55 2.13
C LEU A 20 8.25 8.44 2.78
N LEU A 21 8.50 9.62 2.22
CA LEU A 21 9.55 10.54 2.63
C LEU A 21 9.39 10.97 4.12
N ASN A 22 10.42 10.75 4.93
CA ASN A 22 10.41 10.88 6.41
C ASN A 22 9.38 9.97 7.12
N GLN A 23 9.17 8.75 6.61
CA GLN A 23 8.44 7.70 7.33
C GLN A 23 9.34 6.48 7.57
N GLU A 24 9.61 6.18 8.83
CA GLU A 24 10.16 4.90 9.27
C GLU A 24 9.10 3.78 9.15
N LYS A 25 9.52 2.61 8.65
CA LYS A 25 8.72 1.38 8.65
C LYS A 25 9.56 0.20 9.11
N GLU A 26 8.92 -0.76 9.78
CA GLU A 26 9.51 -2.07 10.07
C GLU A 26 9.59 -2.93 8.80
N ILE A 27 10.68 -3.69 8.68
CA ILE A 27 11.06 -4.44 7.48
C ILE A 27 11.71 -5.79 7.81
N GLU A 28 11.66 -6.73 6.86
CA GLU A 28 12.43 -7.98 6.96
C GLU A 28 13.95 -7.75 6.84
N LYS A 29 14.73 -8.71 7.36
CA LYS A 29 16.19 -8.78 7.15
C LYS A 29 16.61 -8.83 5.66
N LYS A 30 15.75 -9.36 4.78
CA LYS A 30 15.99 -9.36 3.32
C LYS A 30 16.00 -7.93 2.77
N VAL A 31 14.94 -7.18 3.09
CA VAL A 31 14.74 -5.77 2.70
C VAL A 31 15.82 -4.88 3.33
N PHE A 32 16.15 -5.11 4.60
CA PHE A 32 17.23 -4.39 5.28
C PHE A 32 18.57 -4.56 4.56
N GLN A 33 18.95 -5.77 4.14
CA GLN A 33 20.20 -5.98 3.40
C GLN A 33 20.19 -5.39 1.99
N TYR A 34 19.02 -5.17 1.38
CA TYR A 34 18.89 -4.49 0.09
C TYR A 34 18.96 -2.96 0.23
N LEU A 35 18.37 -2.40 1.29
CA LEU A 35 18.34 -0.96 1.56
C LEU A 35 19.60 -0.44 2.25
N ASN A 36 20.26 -1.25 3.09
CA ASN A 36 21.45 -0.86 3.85
C ASN A 36 22.64 -0.62 2.91
N GLY A 37 23.00 0.66 2.74
CA GLY A 37 23.99 1.14 1.77
C GLY A 37 23.41 1.97 0.63
N ASN A 38 22.08 2.09 0.53
CA ASN A 38 21.41 2.97 -0.42
C ASN A 38 21.29 4.40 0.14
N GLU A 39 21.80 5.41 -0.56
CA GLU A 39 21.83 6.83 -0.12
C GLU A 39 20.44 7.50 0.05
N PHE A 40 19.37 6.76 -0.25
CA PHE A 40 17.99 7.21 -0.11
C PHE A 40 17.35 6.82 1.24
N PHE A 41 18.00 5.93 2.00
CA PHE A 41 17.43 5.30 3.20
C PHE A 41 18.35 5.35 4.41
N ASP A 42 17.78 5.69 5.57
CA ASP A 42 18.43 5.48 6.87
C ASP A 42 17.91 4.16 7.47
N CYS A 43 18.79 3.15 7.50
CA CYS A 43 18.44 1.77 7.88
C CYS A 43 18.99 1.45 9.29
N LYS A 44 18.13 0.98 10.19
CA LYS A 44 18.50 0.68 11.59
C LYS A 44 18.19 -0.77 11.93
N GLN A 45 19.17 -1.48 12.50
CA GLN A 45 18.93 -2.76 13.16
C GLN A 45 18.58 -2.48 14.62
N LEU A 46 17.29 -2.61 14.97
CA LEU A 46 16.82 -2.45 16.33
C LEU A 46 16.87 -3.81 17.04
N ASP A 47 18.03 -4.16 17.59
CA ASP A 47 18.11 -5.22 18.60
C ASP A 47 17.28 -4.80 19.81
N VAL A 48 16.10 -5.41 19.94
CA VAL A 48 15.20 -5.25 21.09
C VAL A 48 15.65 -6.22 22.19
N PRO A 49 16.29 -5.76 23.28
CA PRO A 49 16.34 -6.56 24.49
C PRO A 49 14.89 -6.73 24.99
N ALA A 50 14.49 -7.94 25.32
CA ALA A 50 13.15 -8.22 25.81
C ALA A 50 12.99 -7.71 27.26
N ASP A 51 12.13 -6.70 27.46
CA ASP A 51 11.70 -6.23 28.78
C ASP A 51 10.24 -5.69 28.72
N ASP A 52 9.29 -6.62 28.76
CA ASP A 52 7.92 -6.39 29.27
C ASP A 52 7.97 -6.11 30.79
N PRO A 53 6.96 -5.47 31.47
CA PRO A 53 5.56 -5.27 31.03
C PRO A 53 4.86 -3.94 31.44
N LYS A 54 3.60 -3.77 30.99
CA LYS A 54 2.50 -2.93 31.57
C LYS A 54 2.70 -1.39 31.55
N THR A 55 1.67 -0.61 31.22
CA THR A 55 0.34 -0.54 31.88
C THR A 55 -0.68 -0.01 30.84
N ASP A 56 -1.75 -0.76 30.54
CA ASP A 56 -3.13 -0.50 31.02
C ASP A 56 -3.62 0.92 30.60
N ASP A 57 -4.59 1.08 29.70
CA ASP A 57 -5.94 0.50 29.75
C ASP A 57 -6.34 -0.27 28.46
N GLN A 58 -6.97 -1.42 28.67
CA GLN A 58 -7.78 -2.17 27.70
C GLN A 58 -9.08 -2.50 28.46
N PRO A 59 -10.26 -2.65 27.81
CA PRO A 59 -10.52 -3.99 27.23
C PRO A 59 -11.63 -4.14 26.14
N LYS A 60 -11.57 -5.25 25.37
CA LYS A 60 -12.68 -6.23 25.10
C LYS A 60 -13.90 -5.82 24.22
N GLU A 61 -14.70 -6.70 23.57
CA GLU A 61 -14.63 -8.11 23.01
C GLU A 61 -15.36 -8.02 21.63
N ASP A 62 -15.33 -8.94 20.65
CA ASP A 62 -14.70 -10.26 20.38
C ASP A 62 -14.73 -10.44 18.82
N ASP A 63 -14.33 -11.51 18.10
CA ASP A 63 -13.86 -12.87 18.41
C ASP A 63 -12.97 -13.42 17.23
N LYS A 64 -12.14 -14.42 17.54
CA LYS A 64 -11.66 -15.57 16.72
C LYS A 64 -12.08 -15.71 15.23
N SER A 65 -11.10 -15.93 14.32
CA SER A 65 -10.77 -17.29 13.82
C SER A 65 -9.66 -17.39 12.75
N VAL A 66 -8.52 -17.99 13.13
CA VAL A 66 -7.79 -19.11 12.47
C VAL A 66 -8.14 -19.44 10.99
N LYS A 67 -7.13 -19.47 10.09
CA LYS A 67 -6.55 -20.72 9.51
C LYS A 67 -5.19 -20.55 8.76
N GLU A 68 -4.51 -21.69 8.57
CA GLU A 68 -3.32 -21.99 7.73
C GLU A 68 -3.22 -21.20 6.39
N GLU A 69 -2.05 -20.76 5.90
CA GLU A 69 -0.78 -21.47 5.59
C GLU A 69 -0.84 -22.30 4.30
N GLU A 70 -0.55 -21.68 3.14
CA GLU A 70 0.09 -22.34 1.98
C GLU A 70 0.79 -21.32 1.03
N GLU A 71 2.12 -21.41 0.93
CA GLU A 71 2.88 -21.09 -0.29
C GLU A 71 2.97 -22.39 -1.13
N PRO A 72 3.29 -22.41 -2.46
CA PRO A 72 3.66 -21.30 -3.35
C PRO A 72 3.01 -21.34 -4.76
N LYS A 73 3.25 -20.30 -5.59
CA LYS A 73 3.96 -20.47 -6.89
C LYS A 73 4.33 -19.18 -7.63
N GLU A 74 5.31 -19.33 -8.51
CA GLU A 74 5.77 -18.35 -9.49
C GLU A 74 4.75 -18.09 -10.60
N ALA A 75 4.60 -16.83 -10.98
CA ALA A 75 4.18 -16.41 -12.32
C ALA A 75 5.08 -15.25 -12.77
N GLU A 76 5.47 -15.22 -14.04
CA GLU A 76 6.12 -14.06 -14.64
C GLU A 76 5.06 -12.99 -14.89
N GLU A 77 5.22 -11.79 -14.31
CA GLU A 77 4.47 -10.63 -14.77
C GLU A 77 5.34 -9.36 -14.81
N GLU A 78 4.95 -8.46 -15.71
CA GLU A 78 5.58 -7.17 -15.95
C GLU A 78 5.41 -6.25 -14.72
N PRO A 79 6.17 -5.13 -14.57
CA PRO A 79 6.13 -4.34 -13.33
C PRO A 79 4.75 -3.70 -13.10
N GLN A 80 3.92 -4.43 -12.35
CA GLN A 80 2.61 -4.00 -11.86
C GLN A 80 2.80 -2.69 -11.11
N GLN A 81 2.32 -1.60 -11.72
CA GLN A 81 2.27 -0.31 -11.05
C GLN A 81 1.23 -0.44 -9.96
N GLU A 82 1.62 -0.15 -8.71
CA GLU A 82 0.74 -0.23 -7.55
C GLU A 82 -0.44 0.74 -7.75
N GLN A 83 -1.55 0.20 -8.28
CA GLN A 83 -2.72 1.00 -8.65
C GLN A 83 -3.24 1.68 -7.39
N LYS A 84 -3.18 3.02 -7.39
CA LYS A 84 -3.53 3.82 -6.23
C LYS A 84 -5.01 3.65 -5.94
N ILE A 85 -5.36 2.84 -4.94
CA ILE A 85 -6.75 2.70 -4.53
C ILE A 85 -7.22 4.03 -3.92
N TYR A 86 -8.38 4.50 -4.39
CA TYR A 86 -9.05 5.72 -3.97
C TYR A 86 -10.44 5.43 -3.39
N THR A 87 -10.75 6.05 -2.26
CA THR A 87 -12.07 6.00 -1.62
C THR A 87 -13.07 6.99 -2.25
N GLU A 88 -14.38 6.79 -2.07
CA GLU A 88 -15.41 7.74 -2.55
C GLU A 88 -15.12 9.18 -2.07
N THR A 89 -14.71 9.33 -0.82
CA THR A 89 -14.39 10.63 -0.20
C THR A 89 -13.19 11.31 -0.88
N GLU A 90 -12.11 10.57 -1.18
CA GLU A 90 -10.96 11.10 -1.92
C GLU A 90 -11.36 11.52 -3.34
N LEU A 91 -12.14 10.69 -4.05
CA LEU A 91 -12.56 10.97 -5.43
C LEU A 91 -13.52 12.17 -5.54
N LYS A 92 -14.23 12.47 -4.45
CA LYS A 92 -15.16 13.60 -4.31
C LYS A 92 -14.51 14.91 -3.87
N ASP A 93 -13.36 14.84 -3.18
CA ASP A 93 -12.48 16.01 -2.94
C ASP A 93 -11.55 16.26 -4.15
N MET A 94 -11.23 15.20 -4.90
CA MET A 94 -10.48 15.25 -6.15
C MET A 94 -11.26 15.99 -7.25
N LYS A 95 -10.56 16.88 -7.95
CA LYS A 95 -11.10 17.63 -9.09
C LYS A 95 -11.40 16.73 -10.29
N LYS A 96 -12.34 17.16 -11.13
CA LYS A 96 -12.68 16.56 -12.44
C LYS A 96 -11.46 16.02 -13.22
N ASP A 97 -10.43 16.84 -13.48
CA ASP A 97 -9.21 16.40 -14.20
C ASP A 97 -8.54 15.16 -13.56
N GLY A 98 -8.54 15.06 -12.23
CA GLY A 98 -7.99 13.91 -11.51
C GLY A 98 -8.89 12.69 -11.66
N GLN A 99 -10.20 12.83 -11.50
CA GLN A 99 -11.17 11.75 -11.74
C GLN A 99 -11.04 11.21 -13.18
N GLU A 100 -10.89 12.09 -14.17
CA GLU A 100 -10.72 11.71 -15.57
C GLU A 100 -9.36 11.05 -15.84
N ALA A 101 -8.29 11.50 -15.20
CA ALA A 101 -6.99 10.83 -15.28
C ALA A 101 -7.02 9.41 -14.68
N VAL A 102 -7.68 9.23 -13.52
CA VAL A 102 -7.83 7.90 -12.89
C VAL A 102 -8.70 6.98 -13.75
N ILE A 103 -9.73 7.49 -14.45
CA ILE A 103 -10.50 6.69 -15.41
C ILE A 103 -9.61 6.18 -16.56
N VAL A 104 -8.73 7.02 -17.10
CA VAL A 104 -7.80 6.64 -18.18
C VAL A 104 -6.75 5.63 -17.69
N ASP A 105 -6.26 5.78 -16.45
CA ASP A 105 -5.32 4.86 -15.81
C ASP A 105 -5.94 3.45 -15.63
N LEU A 106 -7.23 3.41 -15.27
CA LEU A 106 -8.06 2.20 -15.20
C LEU A 106 -8.53 1.69 -16.59
N GLY A 107 -8.10 2.30 -17.69
CA GLY A 107 -8.42 1.87 -19.06
C GLY A 107 -9.81 2.28 -19.59
N GLY A 108 -10.56 3.12 -18.87
CA GLY A 108 -11.85 3.66 -19.30
C GLY A 108 -11.74 4.97 -20.10
N ASP A 109 -12.84 5.37 -20.76
CA ASP A 109 -12.92 6.67 -21.45
C ASP A 109 -13.64 7.73 -20.57
N PRO A 110 -12.98 8.85 -20.20
CA PRO A 110 -13.55 9.87 -19.33
C PRO A 110 -14.72 10.66 -19.93
N SER A 111 -14.91 10.57 -21.25
CA SER A 111 -15.92 11.31 -22.03
C SER A 111 -17.32 10.70 -21.96
N GLU A 112 -17.41 9.38 -21.72
CA GLU A 112 -18.70 8.68 -21.56
C GLU A 112 -19.46 9.18 -20.32
N PHE A 113 -18.72 9.46 -19.25
CA PHE A 113 -19.20 9.92 -17.95
C PHE A 113 -19.49 11.42 -17.94
N LYS A 114 -20.76 11.79 -17.77
CA LYS A 114 -21.22 13.19 -17.88
C LYS A 114 -21.21 13.89 -16.52
N ASN A 115 -21.40 13.13 -15.45
CA ASN A 115 -21.48 13.59 -14.07
C ASN A 115 -20.35 13.01 -13.22
N GLU A 116 -19.97 13.74 -12.18
CA GLU A 116 -19.00 13.28 -11.17
C GLU A 116 -19.37 11.93 -10.55
N GLY A 117 -20.64 11.74 -10.13
CA GLY A 117 -21.07 10.48 -9.52
C GLY A 117 -20.93 9.26 -10.44
N GLU A 118 -21.05 9.44 -11.76
CA GLU A 118 -20.82 8.37 -12.74
C GLU A 118 -19.32 8.01 -12.84
N ARG A 119 -18.44 9.02 -12.78
CA ARG A 119 -16.98 8.85 -12.73
C ARG A 119 -16.55 8.11 -11.46
N ILE A 120 -16.98 8.60 -10.30
CA ILE A 120 -16.63 8.03 -8.99
C ILE A 120 -17.11 6.57 -8.90
N ALA A 121 -18.33 6.27 -9.35
CA ALA A 121 -18.86 4.91 -9.34
C ALA A 121 -18.02 3.95 -10.22
N PHE A 122 -17.69 4.34 -11.45
CA PHE A 122 -16.83 3.53 -12.33
C PHE A 122 -15.45 3.27 -11.72
N ILE A 123 -14.81 4.32 -11.18
CA ILE A 123 -13.49 4.20 -10.54
C ILE A 123 -13.55 3.18 -9.37
N LEU A 124 -14.56 3.26 -8.50
CA LEU A 124 -14.72 2.32 -7.39
C LEU A 124 -15.01 0.89 -7.84
N GLU A 125 -15.85 0.70 -8.87
CA GLU A 125 -16.20 -0.62 -9.41
C GLU A 125 -15.03 -1.28 -10.16
N HIS A 126 -14.23 -0.52 -10.90
CA HIS A 126 -13.10 -1.05 -11.67
C HIS A 126 -11.88 -1.37 -10.79
N GLN A 127 -11.67 -0.62 -9.70
CA GLN A 127 -10.68 -0.97 -8.68
C GLN A 127 -11.04 -2.32 -8.03
N GLN A 128 -12.29 -2.49 -7.56
CA GLN A 128 -12.72 -3.72 -6.90
C GLN A 128 -12.72 -4.95 -7.82
N GLN A 129 -12.88 -4.78 -9.13
CA GLN A 129 -12.74 -5.87 -10.09
C GLN A 129 -11.27 -6.28 -10.29
N GLN A 130 -10.34 -5.33 -10.27
CA GLN A 130 -8.90 -5.65 -10.36
C GLN A 130 -8.39 -6.32 -9.07
N GLU A 131 -8.82 -5.87 -7.89
CA GLU A 131 -8.56 -6.56 -6.61
C GLU A 131 -8.98 -8.04 -6.63
N LYS A 132 -10.03 -8.39 -7.39
CA LYS A 132 -10.59 -9.76 -7.50
C LYS A 132 -10.09 -10.57 -8.70
N THR A 133 -9.21 -9.99 -9.53
CA THR A 133 -8.66 -10.66 -10.72
C THR A 133 -7.23 -11.16 -10.48
N GLY A 134 -6.61 -10.77 -9.36
CA GLY A 134 -5.32 -11.28 -8.87
C GLY A 134 -5.42 -12.33 -7.76
N GLU A 135 -6.53 -13.08 -7.69
CA GLU A 135 -6.84 -14.12 -6.68
C GLU A 135 -7.04 -15.51 -7.31
#